data_AF-A5L123-F1
#
_entry.id   AF-A5L123-F1
#
_cell.length_a   1.000
_cell.length_b   1.000
_cell.length_c   1.000
_cell.angle_alpha   90.00
_cell.angle_beta   90.00
_cell.angle_gamma   90.00
#
_symmetry.space_group_name_H-M   'P 1'
#
loop_
_entity.id
_entity.type
_entity.pdbx_description
1 polymer ?
#
loop_
_entity_poly.entity_id
_entity_poly.type
_entity_poly.pdbx_seq_one_letter_code
_entity_poly.pdbx_strand_id
1 'polypeptide(L)'
;MLKKLLLSFVFVIATSSQFAHAALELVITDGINSARPIAIVPFRWEGAEPLPHDVSAVIASDLQRSGKFSPVATSKMPQTPYSETEVNFDAWTNLGVDSLLTGSITKNAEGQYVVNYQLIDIVRGQLTKGQSRALSDEGQLVLSKDHVLFNKKATVPGNRLREYAHRISDLVYEELTGEKGAFLTRISYVVVNDKDKYPYQLRVADYDGFNERLVLRSKQPLCLQHGLQTVKAAYVAPEWPAESSS
;
A
#
# COMPACT_ATOMS: atom_id res chain seq x y z
N MET A 1 40.62 0.80 42.19
CA MET A 1 40.41 -0.18 41.10
C MET A 1 38.92 -0.45 40.81
N LEU A 2 38.01 -0.15 41.73
CA LEU A 2 36.56 -0.36 41.57
C LEU A 2 35.88 0.53 40.50
N LYS A 3 36.35 1.77 40.28
CA LYS A 3 35.82 2.69 39.25
C LYS A 3 36.10 2.24 37.80
N LYS A 4 37.22 1.56 37.56
CA LYS A 4 37.55 1.01 36.23
C LYS A 4 36.70 -0.24 35.90
N LEU A 5 36.30 -0.99 36.92
CA LEU A 5 35.42 -2.15 36.78
C LEU A 5 33.96 -1.73 36.51
N LEU A 6 33.50 -0.65 37.15
CA LEU A 6 32.16 -0.07 36.92
C LEU A 6 32.02 0.54 35.51
N LEU A 7 33.07 1.17 34.97
CA LEU A 7 33.04 1.69 33.60
C LEU A 7 32.98 0.58 32.54
N SER A 8 33.62 -0.56 32.80
CA SER A 8 33.61 -1.71 31.90
C SER A 8 32.26 -2.42 31.85
N PHE A 9 31.49 -2.38 32.93
CA PHE A 9 30.17 -3.02 33.00
C PHE A 9 29.09 -2.21 32.25
N VAL A 10 29.22 -0.88 32.23
CA VAL A 10 28.31 0.01 31.49
C VAL A 10 28.50 -0.10 29.97
N PHE A 11 29.73 -0.35 29.51
CA PHE A 11 30.01 -0.48 28.07
C PHE A 11 29.47 -1.79 27.45
N VAL A 12 29.34 -2.86 28.25
CA VAL A 12 28.83 -4.17 27.79
C VAL A 12 27.30 -4.22 27.71
N ILE A 13 26.60 -3.37 28.46
CA ILE A 13 25.12 -3.29 28.43
C ILE A 13 24.62 -2.44 27.24
N ALA A 14 25.45 -1.55 26.69
CA ALA A 14 25.09 -0.71 25.55
C ALA A 14 25.11 -1.44 24.19
N THR A 15 25.63 -2.67 24.13
CA THR A 15 25.77 -3.43 22.86
C THR A 15 24.64 -4.41 22.57
N SER A 16 23.65 -4.56 23.45
CA SER A 16 22.56 -5.51 23.26
C SER A 16 21.23 -4.79 23.04
N SER A 17 20.86 -4.57 21.78
CA SER A 17 19.48 -4.72 21.24
C SER A 17 19.37 -4.04 19.87
N GLN A 18 20.01 -4.61 18.85
CA GLN A 18 19.52 -4.43 17.49
C GLN A 18 18.55 -5.58 17.22
N PHE A 19 17.25 -5.32 17.36
CA PHE A 19 16.23 -6.19 16.79
C PHE A 19 16.40 -6.09 15.27
N ALA A 20 17.08 -7.06 14.67
CA ALA A 20 17.07 -7.23 13.23
C ALA A 20 15.65 -7.61 12.82
N HIS A 21 14.86 -6.62 12.40
CA HIS A 21 13.59 -6.85 11.73
C HIS A 21 13.90 -7.44 10.35
N ALA A 22 13.87 -8.77 10.26
CA ALA A 22 13.71 -9.45 8.99
C ALA A 22 12.28 -9.24 8.51
N ALA A 23 11.98 -8.03 8.04
CA ALA A 23 10.75 -7.73 7.33
C ALA A 23 10.89 -8.31 5.91
N LEU A 24 9.87 -9.03 5.44
CA LEU A 24 9.82 -9.53 4.08
C LEU A 24 9.77 -8.31 3.14
N GLU A 25 10.88 -8.00 2.48
CA GLU A 25 10.92 -6.93 1.48
C GLU A 25 10.67 -7.53 0.10
N LEU A 26 9.52 -7.21 -0.49
CA LEU A 26 9.22 -7.62 -1.86
C LEU A 26 9.90 -6.65 -2.82
N VAL A 27 10.95 -7.11 -3.48
CA VAL A 27 11.69 -6.37 -4.51
C VAL A 27 11.11 -6.68 -5.88
N ILE A 28 10.80 -5.65 -6.67
CA ILE A 28 10.34 -5.78 -8.05
C ILE A 28 11.60 -5.91 -8.93
N THR A 29 11.83 -7.09 -9.52
CA THR A 29 13.05 -7.36 -10.30
C THR A 29 12.95 -6.91 -11.77
N ASP A 30 11.75 -6.85 -12.34
CA ASP A 30 11.51 -6.35 -13.70
C ASP A 30 10.21 -5.53 -13.75
N GLY A 31 10.29 -4.28 -14.23
CA GLY A 31 9.14 -3.44 -14.51
C GLY A 31 8.57 -3.71 -15.90
N ILE A 32 7.24 -3.72 -16.04
CA ILE A 32 6.59 -3.85 -17.34
C ILE A 32 6.62 -2.49 -18.05
N ASN A 33 7.26 -2.39 -19.21
CA ASN A 33 7.34 -1.15 -20.01
C ASN A 33 5.98 -0.62 -20.54
N SER A 34 4.87 -1.27 -20.21
CA SER A 34 3.51 -0.90 -20.61
C SER A 34 2.63 -0.42 -19.44
N ALA A 35 3.22 -0.12 -18.27
CA ALA A 35 2.47 0.35 -17.11
C ALA A 35 1.86 1.74 -17.36
N ARG A 36 0.56 1.90 -17.09
CA ARG A 36 -0.19 3.15 -17.30
C ARG A 36 0.18 4.20 -16.24
N PRO A 37 0.59 5.42 -16.59
CA PRO A 37 0.90 6.46 -15.60
C PRO A 37 -0.34 6.88 -14.82
N ILE A 38 -0.25 6.89 -13.48
CA ILE A 38 -1.33 7.32 -12.59
C ILE A 38 -0.80 8.32 -11.56
N ALA A 39 -1.58 9.33 -11.20
CA ALA A 39 -1.21 10.25 -10.13
C ALA A 39 -1.89 9.85 -8.81
N ILE A 40 -1.09 9.58 -7.77
CA ILE A 40 -1.59 9.37 -6.41
C ILE A 40 -1.13 10.55 -5.56
N VAL A 41 -1.98 11.56 -5.42
CA VAL A 41 -1.65 12.76 -4.64
C VAL A 41 -1.51 12.38 -3.16
N PRO A 42 -0.49 12.87 -2.44
CA PRO A 42 -0.40 12.70 -0.99
C PRO A 42 -1.67 13.18 -0.31
N PHE A 43 -2.33 12.34 0.49
CA PHE A 43 -3.61 12.70 1.11
C PHE A 43 -3.38 13.82 2.11
N ARG A 44 -4.24 14.85 2.08
CA ARG A 44 -4.16 15.95 3.04
C ARG A 44 -4.45 15.42 4.43
N TRP A 45 -3.58 15.71 5.39
CA TRP A 45 -3.83 15.41 6.79
C TRP A 45 -4.05 16.70 7.58
N GLU A 46 -5.15 16.77 8.33
CA GLU A 46 -5.54 17.97 9.09
C GLU A 46 -5.42 17.81 10.62
N GLY A 47 -4.77 16.74 11.10
CA GLY A 47 -4.57 16.51 12.53
C GLY A 47 -3.19 16.96 13.04
N ALA A 48 -3.11 17.17 14.36
CA ALA A 48 -1.88 17.64 15.02
C ALA A 48 -0.78 16.57 15.14
N GLU A 49 -1.16 15.29 15.28
CA GLU A 49 -0.20 14.18 15.35
C GLU A 49 0.05 13.59 13.97
N PRO A 50 1.27 13.11 13.66
CA PRO A 50 1.54 12.47 12.38
C PRO A 50 0.65 11.23 12.18
N LEU A 51 0.27 10.97 10.93
CA LEU A 51 -0.49 9.77 10.59
C LEU A 51 0.31 8.51 10.97
N PRO A 52 -0.35 7.46 11.51
CA PRO A 52 0.31 6.20 11.81
C PRO A 52 0.93 5.52 10.57
N HIS A 53 0.29 5.70 9.40
CA HIS A 53 0.72 5.16 8.12
C HIS A 53 0.39 6.16 7.01
N ASP A 54 1.29 6.29 6.04
CA ASP A 54 1.05 7.08 4.83
C ASP A 54 0.16 6.28 3.86
N VAL A 55 -1.12 6.66 3.80
CA VAL A 55 -2.13 6.03 2.95
C VAL A 55 -1.76 6.15 1.47
N SER A 56 -1.27 7.30 1.03
CA SER A 56 -0.91 7.54 -0.38
C SER A 56 0.28 6.69 -0.81
N ALA A 57 1.29 6.55 0.06
CA ALA A 57 2.45 5.72 -0.22
C ALA A 57 2.07 4.23 -0.35
N VAL A 58 1.14 3.75 0.48
CA VAL A 58 0.62 2.37 0.38
C VAL A 58 -0.11 2.18 -0.95
N ILE A 59 -1.03 3.10 -1.30
CA ILE A 59 -1.79 2.99 -2.56
C ILE A 59 -0.87 3.04 -3.78
N ALA A 60 0.11 3.95 -3.80
CA ALA A 60 1.10 4.03 -4.86
C ALA A 60 1.89 2.71 -4.97
N SER A 61 2.38 2.18 -3.85
CA SER A 61 3.12 0.92 -3.82
C SER A 61 2.28 -0.26 -4.33
N ASP A 62 1.01 -0.33 -3.94
CA ASP A 62 0.08 -1.39 -4.37
C ASP A 62 -0.12 -1.38 -5.89
N LEU A 63 -0.49 -0.22 -6.43
CA LEU A 63 -0.74 -0.06 -7.85
C LEU A 63 0.54 -0.30 -8.67
N GLN A 64 1.71 0.11 -8.17
CA GLN A 64 2.99 -0.19 -8.80
C GLN A 64 3.30 -1.70 -8.78
N ARG A 65 3.09 -2.38 -7.64
CA ARG A 65 3.32 -3.84 -7.49
C ARG A 65 2.40 -4.67 -8.38
N SER A 66 1.25 -4.12 -8.81
CA SER A 66 0.38 -4.77 -9.80
C SER A 66 1.02 -4.89 -11.19
N GLY A 67 2.02 -4.05 -11.49
CA GLY A 67 2.65 -3.94 -12.81
C GLY A 67 1.78 -3.28 -13.89
N LYS A 68 0.49 -3.02 -13.63
CA LYS A 68 -0.43 -2.35 -14.56
C LYS A 68 -0.29 -0.84 -14.54
N PHE A 69 0.19 -0.28 -13.44
CA PHE A 69 0.25 1.16 -13.19
C PHE A 69 1.66 1.63 -12.84
N SER A 70 1.96 2.87 -13.19
CA SER A 70 3.20 3.56 -12.86
C SER A 70 2.87 4.86 -12.13
N PRO A 71 2.79 4.85 -10.78
CA PRO A 71 2.54 6.05 -10.02
C PRO A 71 3.58 7.14 -10.28
N VAL A 72 3.12 8.37 -10.53
CA VAL A 72 4.00 9.52 -10.69
C VAL A 72 4.60 9.90 -9.34
N ALA A 73 5.93 10.07 -9.30
CA ALA A 73 6.62 10.52 -8.10
C ALA A 73 6.13 11.93 -7.68
N THR A 74 5.95 12.13 -6.37
CA THR A 74 5.44 13.40 -5.80
C THR A 74 6.25 14.62 -6.22
N SER A 75 7.57 14.49 -6.39
CA SER A 75 8.47 15.55 -6.84
C SER A 75 8.30 15.95 -8.31
N LYS A 76 7.64 15.12 -9.12
CA LYS A 76 7.36 15.38 -10.54
C LYS A 76 5.92 15.86 -10.77
N MET A 77 5.11 15.94 -9.72
CA MET A 77 3.73 16.39 -9.82
C MET A 77 3.70 17.91 -10.11
N PRO A 78 2.82 18.37 -11.02
CA PRO A 78 2.70 19.79 -11.32
C PRO A 78 1.95 20.56 -10.21
N GLN A 79 1.15 19.84 -9.43
CA GLN A 79 0.29 20.36 -8.36
C GLN A 79 -0.11 19.22 -7.42
N THR A 80 -0.57 19.55 -6.22
CA THR A 80 -1.13 18.60 -5.25
C THR A 80 -2.57 19.01 -4.88
N PRO A 81 -3.54 18.80 -5.79
CA PRO A 81 -4.93 19.20 -5.58
C PRO A 81 -5.61 18.24 -4.61
N TYR A 82 -6.51 18.75 -3.76
CA TYR A 82 -7.30 17.95 -2.80
C TYR A 82 -8.80 17.90 -3.16
N SER A 83 -9.20 18.67 -4.17
CA SER A 83 -10.52 18.64 -4.79
C SER A 83 -10.36 18.62 -6.32
N GLU A 84 -11.34 18.07 -7.01
CA GLU A 84 -11.50 18.01 -8.46
C GLU A 84 -11.55 19.41 -9.07
N THR A 85 -12.09 20.38 -8.33
CA THR A 85 -12.17 21.78 -8.77
C THR A 85 -10.80 22.47 -8.82
N GLU A 86 -9.82 21.96 -8.07
CA GLU A 86 -8.45 22.48 -8.02
C GLU A 86 -7.57 21.85 -9.11
N VAL A 87 -8.06 20.82 -9.82
CA VAL A 87 -7.25 20.07 -10.79
C VAL A 87 -7.12 20.86 -12.09
N ASN A 88 -5.92 21.38 -12.37
CA ASN A 88 -5.51 21.72 -13.73
C ASN A 88 -5.30 20.44 -14.59
N PHE A 89 -6.31 20.09 -15.41
CA PHE A 89 -6.29 18.90 -16.26
C PHE A 89 -5.16 18.92 -17.32
N ASP A 90 -4.88 20.07 -17.92
CA ASP A 90 -3.84 20.21 -18.96
C ASP A 90 -2.44 19.87 -18.42
N ALA A 91 -2.14 20.29 -17.19
CA ALA A 91 -0.85 20.01 -16.56
C ALA A 91 -0.60 18.51 -16.35
N TRP A 92 -1.66 17.75 -16.04
CA TRP A 92 -1.58 16.31 -15.81
C TRP A 92 -1.57 15.50 -17.10
N THR A 93 -2.37 15.87 -18.11
CA THR A 93 -2.33 15.19 -19.41
C THR A 93 -1.00 15.39 -20.13
N ASN A 94 -0.35 16.54 -19.96
CA ASN A 94 1.01 16.78 -20.47
C ASN A 94 2.07 15.86 -19.84
N LEU A 95 1.82 15.34 -18.63
CA LEU A 95 2.65 14.31 -17.99
C LEU A 95 2.28 12.89 -18.40
N GLY A 96 1.26 12.72 -19.26
CA GLY A 96 0.76 11.41 -19.68
C GLY A 96 -0.09 10.70 -18.61
N VAL A 97 -0.55 11.43 -17.59
CA VAL A 97 -1.42 10.88 -16.54
C VAL A 97 -2.85 10.83 -17.05
N ASP A 98 -3.46 9.64 -17.01
CA ASP A 98 -4.85 9.44 -17.42
C ASP A 98 -5.83 9.55 -16.23
N SER A 99 -5.39 9.16 -15.03
CA SER A 99 -6.20 9.14 -13.81
C SER A 99 -5.46 9.72 -12.61
N LEU A 100 -6.20 10.41 -11.74
CA LEU A 100 -5.68 11.02 -10.51
C LEU A 100 -6.52 10.63 -9.32
N LEU A 101 -5.86 10.07 -8.30
CA LEU A 101 -6.44 9.84 -6.98
C LEU A 101 -6.01 10.96 -6.04
N THR A 102 -6.97 11.58 -5.38
CA THR A 102 -6.72 12.55 -4.30
C THR A 102 -7.67 12.34 -3.15
N GLY A 103 -7.30 12.85 -1.97
CA GLY A 103 -8.10 12.72 -0.78
C GLY A 103 -7.61 13.55 0.40
N SER A 104 -8.42 13.55 1.45
CA SER A 104 -8.13 14.14 2.74
C SER A 104 -8.47 13.17 3.87
N ILE A 105 -7.73 13.30 4.95
CA ILE A 105 -7.90 12.53 6.17
C ILE A 105 -8.09 13.53 7.30
N THR A 106 -9.15 13.35 8.07
CA THR A 106 -9.41 14.12 9.29
C THR A 106 -9.63 13.17 10.46
N LYS A 107 -9.53 13.66 11.70
CA LYS A 107 -9.80 12.87 12.90
C LYS A 107 -11.16 13.30 13.48
N ASN A 108 -12.05 12.36 13.72
CA ASN A 108 -13.34 12.65 14.36
C ASN A 108 -13.19 12.77 15.89
N ALA A 109 -14.27 13.19 16.57
CA ALA A 109 -14.29 13.35 18.03
C ALA A 109 -14.06 12.03 18.79
N GLU A 110 -14.36 10.88 18.18
CA GLU A 110 -14.14 9.54 18.73
C GLU A 110 -12.69 9.03 18.53
N GLY A 111 -11.83 9.83 17.89
CA GLY A 111 -10.44 9.47 17.61
C GLY A 111 -10.23 8.56 16.39
N GLN A 112 -11.28 8.30 15.60
CA GLN A 112 -11.22 7.57 14.35
C GLN A 112 -10.86 8.50 13.17
N TYR A 113 -10.29 7.93 12.12
CA TYR A 113 -9.85 8.66 10.93
C TYR A 113 -10.96 8.65 9.88
N VAL A 114 -11.35 9.82 9.40
CA VAL A 114 -12.32 9.98 8.32
C VAL A 114 -11.54 10.24 7.04
N VAL A 115 -11.55 9.25 6.14
CA VAL A 115 -10.86 9.29 4.85
C VAL A 115 -11.87 9.64 3.76
N ASN A 116 -11.68 10.80 3.12
CA ASN A 116 -12.41 11.21 1.94
C ASN A 116 -11.48 11.12 0.74
N TYR A 117 -11.91 10.51 -0.35
CA TYR A 117 -11.08 10.36 -1.53
C TYR A 117 -11.92 10.25 -2.79
N GLN A 118 -11.31 10.62 -3.89
CA GLN A 118 -11.95 10.63 -5.19
C GLN A 118 -10.95 10.26 -6.28
N LEU A 119 -11.45 9.48 -7.24
CA LEU A 119 -10.72 9.11 -8.43
C LEU A 119 -11.26 9.91 -9.60
N ILE A 120 -10.36 10.57 -10.32
CA ILE A 120 -10.66 11.53 -11.38
C ILE A 120 -10.04 11.02 -12.68
N ASP A 121 -10.84 10.98 -13.74
CA ASP A 121 -10.38 10.83 -15.12
C ASP A 121 -9.91 12.19 -15.65
N ILE A 122 -8.60 12.32 -15.80
CA ILE A 122 -7.96 13.57 -16.21
C ILE A 122 -8.23 13.87 -17.68
N VAL A 123 -8.25 12.85 -18.53
CA VAL A 123 -8.49 13.02 -19.97
C VAL A 123 -9.92 13.51 -20.20
N ARG A 124 -10.90 12.89 -19.53
CA ARG A 124 -12.29 13.33 -19.58
C ARG A 124 -12.47 14.73 -19.02
N GLY A 125 -11.82 15.04 -17.90
CA GLY A 125 -11.82 16.38 -17.31
C GLY A 125 -11.26 17.44 -18.25
N GLN A 126 -10.18 17.13 -19.00
CA GLN A 126 -9.61 18.01 -20.02
C GLN A 126 -10.60 18.25 -21.18
N LEU A 127 -11.19 17.18 -21.72
CA LEU A 127 -12.11 17.25 -22.86
C LEU A 127 -13.36 18.07 -22.54
N THR A 128 -13.91 17.92 -21.33
CA THR A 128 -15.11 18.64 -20.90
C THR A 128 -14.80 19.98 -20.23
N LYS A 129 -13.51 20.28 -19.97
CA LYS A 129 -13.04 21.39 -19.13
C LYS A 129 -13.72 21.42 -17.75
N GLY A 130 -14.14 20.25 -17.24
CA GLY A 130 -14.94 20.12 -16.03
C GLY A 130 -16.37 20.69 -16.13
N GLN A 131 -16.83 21.06 -17.33
CA GLN A 131 -18.13 21.71 -17.58
C GLN A 131 -19.15 20.78 -18.27
N SER A 132 -19.00 19.46 -18.08
CA SER A 132 -19.96 18.51 -18.62
C SER A 132 -21.37 18.80 -18.10
N ARG A 133 -22.38 18.61 -18.95
CA ARG A 133 -23.79 18.82 -18.58
C ARG A 133 -24.54 17.51 -18.76
N ALA A 134 -25.32 17.13 -17.75
CA ALA A 134 -26.22 15.99 -17.81
C ALA A 134 -27.65 16.44 -17.46
N LEU A 135 -28.64 15.70 -17.92
CA LEU A 135 -30.01 15.88 -17.47
C LEU A 135 -30.13 15.31 -16.05
N SER A 136 -30.68 16.09 -15.12
CA SER A 136 -31.08 15.61 -13.81
C SER A 136 -32.28 14.65 -13.93
N ASP A 137 -32.62 13.96 -12.84
CA ASP A 137 -33.79 13.08 -12.79
C ASP A 137 -35.11 13.85 -13.08
N GLU A 138 -35.10 15.17 -12.86
CA GLU A 138 -36.19 16.11 -13.17
C GLU A 138 -36.12 16.70 -14.59
N GLY A 139 -35.20 16.22 -15.43
CA GLY A 139 -35.05 16.65 -16.83
C GLY A 139 -34.39 18.01 -17.03
N GLN A 140 -33.71 18.55 -16.02
CA GLN A 140 -32.98 19.83 -16.13
C GLN A 140 -31.52 19.61 -16.50
N LEU A 141 -30.96 20.43 -17.39
CA LEU A 141 -29.53 20.39 -17.69
C LEU A 141 -28.74 20.96 -16.50
N VAL A 142 -28.06 20.09 -15.76
CA VAL A 142 -27.20 20.43 -14.63
C VAL A 142 -25.74 20.12 -14.96
N LEU A 143 -24.81 20.84 -14.33
CA LEU A 143 -23.39 20.52 -14.42
C LEU A 143 -23.15 19.14 -13.80
N SER A 144 -22.56 18.25 -14.58
CA SER A 144 -22.23 16.89 -14.20
C SER A 144 -20.73 16.77 -13.97
N LYS A 145 -20.35 16.07 -12.90
CA LYS A 145 -18.96 15.72 -12.59
C LYS A 145 -18.60 14.40 -13.24
N ASP A 146 -18.78 14.32 -14.56
CA ASP A 146 -18.61 13.07 -15.31
C ASP A 146 -17.16 12.56 -15.37
N HIS A 147 -16.20 13.42 -15.09
CA HIS A 147 -14.79 13.10 -14.91
C HIS A 147 -14.47 12.52 -13.52
N VAL A 148 -15.37 12.58 -12.55
CA VAL A 148 -15.19 11.95 -11.24
C VAL A 148 -15.73 10.53 -11.32
N LEU A 149 -14.82 9.54 -11.38
CA LEU A 149 -15.18 8.12 -11.49
C LEU A 149 -15.86 7.63 -10.21
N PHE A 150 -15.32 8.00 -9.05
CA PHE A 150 -16.01 7.87 -7.78
C PHE A 150 -15.55 8.91 -6.76
N ASN A 151 -16.42 9.18 -5.79
CA ASN A 151 -16.12 9.93 -4.58
C ASN A 151 -16.65 9.11 -3.39
N LYS A 152 -15.77 8.80 -2.43
CA LYS A 152 -16.08 7.92 -1.31
C LYS A 152 -15.58 8.52 0.00
N LYS A 153 -16.29 8.18 1.06
CA LYS A 153 -15.97 8.56 2.44
C LYS A 153 -16.08 7.33 3.33
N ALA A 154 -15.11 7.15 4.22
CA ALA A 154 -15.17 6.13 5.25
C ALA A 154 -14.57 6.59 6.57
N THR A 155 -15.07 6.02 7.66
CA THR A 155 -14.50 6.20 8.99
C THR A 155 -13.78 4.91 9.36
N VAL A 156 -12.51 5.04 9.76
CA VAL A 156 -11.59 3.92 9.96
C VAL A 156 -10.83 4.10 11.27
N PRO A 157 -10.75 3.06 12.12
CA PRO A 157 -9.86 3.05 13.27
C PRO A 157 -8.38 3.16 12.85
N GLY A 158 -7.53 3.85 13.63
CA GLY A 158 -6.13 4.11 13.24
C GLY A 158 -5.30 2.86 12.97
N ASN A 159 -5.54 1.77 13.69
CA ASN A 159 -4.85 0.49 13.49
C ASN A 159 -5.26 -0.24 12.20
N ARG A 160 -6.36 0.16 11.55
CA ARG A 160 -6.85 -0.39 10.27
C ARG A 160 -6.63 0.56 9.09
N LEU A 161 -5.95 1.68 9.30
CA LEU A 161 -5.73 2.68 8.25
C LEU A 161 -4.99 2.08 7.04
N ARG A 162 -3.99 1.22 7.30
CA ARG A 162 -3.23 0.51 6.27
C ARG A 162 -4.09 -0.51 5.50
N GLU A 163 -4.87 -1.32 6.20
CA GLU A 163 -5.85 -2.24 5.58
C GLU A 163 -6.82 -1.45 4.68
N TYR A 164 -7.27 -0.29 5.14
CA TYR A 164 -8.13 0.57 4.34
C TYR A 164 -7.43 1.19 3.13
N ALA A 165 -6.13 1.48 3.21
CA ALA A 165 -5.35 1.91 2.05
C ALA A 165 -5.33 0.82 0.96
N HIS A 166 -5.09 -0.45 1.33
CA HIS A 166 -5.21 -1.58 0.39
C HIS A 166 -6.61 -1.71 -0.19
N ARG A 167 -7.66 -1.45 0.60
CA ARG A 167 -9.04 -1.40 0.10
C ARG A 167 -9.24 -0.31 -0.96
N ILE A 168 -8.65 0.87 -0.76
CA ILE A 168 -8.69 1.95 -1.76
C ILE A 168 -7.98 1.50 -3.04
N SER A 169 -6.81 0.86 -2.92
CA SER A 169 -6.08 0.30 -4.07
C SER A 169 -6.93 -0.71 -4.85
N ASP A 170 -7.65 -1.60 -4.16
CA ASP A 170 -8.54 -2.57 -4.83
C ASP A 170 -9.66 -1.87 -5.60
N LEU A 171 -10.25 -0.82 -5.02
CA LEU A 171 -11.31 -0.04 -5.68
C LEU A 171 -10.80 0.74 -6.88
N VAL A 172 -9.63 1.37 -6.77
CA VAL A 172 -8.99 2.08 -7.90
C VAL A 172 -8.62 1.11 -9.01
N TYR A 173 -8.05 -0.05 -8.65
CA TYR A 173 -7.68 -1.07 -9.62
C TYR A 173 -8.91 -1.62 -10.34
N GLU A 174 -9.99 -1.95 -9.61
CA GLU A 174 -11.23 -2.45 -10.19
C GLU A 174 -11.90 -1.42 -11.10
N GLU A 175 -11.96 -0.15 -10.68
CA GLU A 175 -12.52 0.92 -11.50
C GLU A 175 -11.76 1.13 -12.82
N LEU A 176 -10.41 1.08 -12.77
CA LEU A 176 -9.57 1.39 -13.93
C LEU A 176 -9.28 0.19 -14.85
N THR A 177 -9.46 -1.03 -14.36
CA THR A 177 -9.16 -2.27 -15.12
C THR A 177 -10.39 -3.15 -15.38
N GLY A 178 -11.46 -3.00 -14.60
CA GLY A 178 -12.61 -3.91 -14.60
C GLY A 178 -12.35 -5.25 -13.90
N GLU A 179 -11.15 -5.47 -13.35
CA GLU A 179 -10.76 -6.69 -12.65
C GLU A 179 -10.67 -6.46 -11.14
N LYS A 180 -11.04 -7.44 -10.33
CA LYS A 180 -10.91 -7.32 -8.86
C LYS A 180 -9.45 -7.28 -8.43
N GLY A 181 -9.10 -6.28 -7.63
CA GLY A 181 -7.81 -6.19 -6.96
C GLY A 181 -7.59 -7.31 -5.93
N ALA A 182 -6.34 -7.54 -5.56
CA ALA A 182 -5.92 -8.54 -4.58
C ALA A 182 -5.04 -7.96 -3.46
N PHE A 183 -5.07 -6.64 -3.25
CA PHE A 183 -4.19 -5.95 -2.29
C PHE A 183 -4.61 -6.18 -0.83
N LEU A 184 -5.86 -6.56 -0.58
CA LEU A 184 -6.33 -7.00 0.74
C LEU A 184 -5.98 -8.47 1.08
N THR A 185 -5.33 -9.20 0.18
CA THR A 185 -5.01 -10.61 0.42
C THR A 185 -3.87 -10.78 1.41
N ARG A 186 -3.72 -12.01 1.90
CA ARG A 186 -2.64 -12.41 2.79
C ARG A 186 -1.90 -13.61 2.22
N ILE A 187 -0.62 -13.68 2.53
CA ILE A 187 0.25 -14.82 2.17
C ILE A 187 0.56 -15.63 3.43
N SER A 188 0.73 -16.94 3.26
CA SER A 188 1.35 -17.79 4.28
C SER A 188 2.59 -18.43 3.71
N TYR A 189 3.58 -18.59 4.57
CA TYR A 189 4.85 -19.17 4.22
C TYR A 189 5.48 -19.80 5.45
N VAL A 190 6.40 -20.73 5.20
CA VAL A 190 7.17 -21.40 6.24
C VAL A 190 8.57 -20.79 6.24
N VAL A 191 8.98 -20.25 7.38
CA VAL A 191 10.36 -19.80 7.63
C VAL A 191 11.08 -20.94 8.34
N VAL A 192 12.29 -21.26 7.87
CA VAL A 192 13.15 -22.28 8.47
C VAL A 192 14.38 -21.60 9.08
N ASN A 193 14.61 -21.83 10.38
CA ASN A 193 15.79 -21.37 11.09
C ASN A 193 16.34 -22.49 11.97
N ASP A 194 17.33 -23.24 11.46
CA ASP A 194 17.89 -24.44 12.11
C ASP A 194 18.53 -24.18 13.48
N LYS A 195 18.80 -22.91 13.82
CA LYS A 195 19.37 -22.51 15.12
C LYS A 195 18.32 -22.42 16.22
N ASP A 196 17.04 -22.32 15.88
CA ASP A 196 15.95 -22.19 16.84
C ASP A 196 15.52 -23.55 17.40
N LYS A 197 15.05 -23.58 18.67
CA LYS A 197 14.45 -24.78 19.30
C LYS A 197 13.27 -25.37 18.48
N TYR A 198 12.61 -24.51 17.70
CA TYR A 198 11.55 -24.86 16.77
C TYR A 198 11.89 -24.24 15.40
N PRO A 199 12.66 -24.96 14.57
CA PRO A 199 13.22 -24.40 13.34
C PRO A 199 12.16 -24.08 12.28
N TYR A 200 11.02 -24.80 12.26
CA TYR A 200 9.98 -24.58 11.27
C TYR A 200 8.88 -23.67 11.83
N GLN A 201 8.65 -22.53 11.17
CA GLN A 201 7.70 -21.52 11.63
C GLN A 201 6.73 -21.17 10.51
N LEU A 202 5.44 -21.48 10.70
CA LEU A 202 4.38 -21.00 9.81
C LEU A 202 4.07 -19.55 10.16
N ARG A 203 4.17 -18.67 9.18
CA ARG A 203 3.86 -17.25 9.31
C ARG A 203 2.81 -16.84 8.30
N VAL A 204 2.05 -15.80 8.64
CA VAL A 204 1.07 -15.15 7.77
C VAL A 204 1.38 -13.66 7.75
N ALA A 205 1.40 -13.05 6.58
CA ALA A 205 1.57 -11.62 6.40
C ALA A 205 0.54 -11.09 5.40
N ASP A 206 0.35 -9.78 5.37
CA ASP A 206 -0.33 -9.11 4.26
C ASP A 206 0.45 -9.36 2.96
N TYR A 207 -0.21 -9.19 1.80
CA TYR A 207 0.34 -9.61 0.51
C TYR A 207 1.72 -8.98 0.19
N ASP A 208 2.00 -7.80 0.75
CA ASP A 208 3.24 -7.06 0.59
C ASP A 208 4.24 -7.25 1.75
N GLY A 209 4.01 -8.25 2.61
CA GLY A 209 4.94 -8.68 3.66
C GLY A 209 4.75 -8.00 5.02
N PHE A 210 3.86 -7.02 5.12
CA PHE A 210 3.58 -6.32 6.37
C PHE A 210 2.67 -7.14 7.31
N ASN A 211 2.57 -6.69 8.57
CA ASN A 211 1.75 -7.31 9.61
C ASN A 211 2.01 -8.82 9.77
N GLU A 212 3.28 -9.23 9.65
CA GLU A 212 3.68 -10.63 9.82
C GLU A 212 3.31 -11.13 11.22
N ARG A 213 2.66 -12.28 11.26
CA ARG A 213 2.33 -12.99 12.50
C ARG A 213 2.75 -14.45 12.41
N LEU A 214 3.35 -14.92 13.50
CA LEU A 214 3.63 -16.32 13.71
C LEU A 214 2.33 -17.08 14.04
N VAL A 215 2.04 -18.14 13.30
CA VAL A 215 0.86 -18.99 13.50
C VAL A 215 1.23 -20.27 14.25
N LEU A 216 2.32 -20.93 13.84
CA LEU A 216 2.72 -22.23 14.39
C LEU A 216 4.25 -22.35 14.41
N ARG A 217 4.77 -23.00 15.45
CA ARG A 217 6.17 -23.43 15.57
C ARG A 217 6.24 -24.94 15.66
N SER A 218 7.17 -25.56 14.96
CA SER A 218 7.35 -27.01 14.93
C SER A 218 8.83 -27.41 14.94
N LYS A 219 9.09 -28.59 15.50
CA LYS A 219 10.38 -29.28 15.37
C LYS A 219 10.51 -30.08 14.08
N GLN A 220 9.38 -30.39 13.44
CA GLN A 220 9.29 -31.15 12.20
C GLN A 220 8.87 -30.22 11.04
N PRO A 221 9.25 -30.55 9.80
CA PRO A 221 8.83 -29.80 8.62
C PRO A 221 7.32 -29.56 8.58
N LEU A 222 6.94 -28.33 8.24
CA LEU A 222 5.55 -27.95 8.02
C LEU A 222 5.26 -27.97 6.52
N CYS A 223 4.21 -28.68 6.13
CA CYS A 223 3.69 -28.63 4.76
C CYS A 223 2.34 -27.94 4.77
N LEU A 224 2.16 -26.96 3.89
CA LEU A 224 0.88 -26.29 3.69
C LEU A 224 -0.03 -27.23 2.88
N GLN A 225 -1.09 -27.75 3.48
CA GLN A 225 -2.14 -28.44 2.71
C GLN A 225 -2.98 -27.40 1.97
N HIS A 226 -3.04 -27.53 0.65
CA HIS A 226 -3.80 -26.63 -0.22
C HIS A 226 -5.31 -26.89 -0.03
N GLY A 227 -6.02 -25.98 0.66
CA GLY A 227 -7.45 -26.19 0.94
C GLY A 227 -8.24 -25.04 1.59
N LEU A 228 -7.61 -23.94 2.01
CA LEU A 228 -8.32 -22.80 2.63
C LEU A 228 -8.15 -21.51 1.81
N GLN A 229 -9.00 -21.41 0.79
CA GLN A 229 -9.63 -20.28 0.06
C GLN A 229 -9.09 -18.83 0.08
N THR A 230 -7.94 -18.47 0.66
CA THR A 230 -7.44 -17.07 0.52
C THR A 230 -5.94 -16.88 0.69
N VAL A 231 -5.17 -17.97 0.74
CA VAL A 231 -3.76 -17.88 1.08
C VAL A 231 -2.90 -18.49 -0.02
N LYS A 232 -2.20 -17.64 -0.77
CA LYS A 232 -1.14 -18.08 -1.68
C LYS A 232 0.05 -18.51 -0.83
N ALA A 233 0.41 -19.79 -0.93
CA ALA A 233 1.57 -20.35 -0.28
C ALA A 233 2.83 -19.95 -1.04
N ALA A 234 3.77 -19.27 -0.39
CA ALA A 234 5.12 -19.09 -0.90
C ALA A 234 6.06 -20.05 -0.14
N TYR A 235 6.78 -20.90 -0.87
CA TYR A 235 7.85 -21.72 -0.33
C TYR A 235 9.18 -21.09 -0.74
N VAL A 236 9.90 -20.50 0.22
CA VAL A 236 11.30 -20.11 -0.01
C VAL A 236 12.14 -21.32 0.34
N ALA A 237 12.64 -22.02 -0.68
CA ALA A 237 13.62 -23.08 -0.49
C ALA A 237 14.93 -22.46 0.01
N PRO A 238 15.62 -23.06 1.00
CA PRO A 238 16.99 -22.68 1.29
C PRO A 238 17.87 -22.95 0.06
N GLU A 239 18.77 -22.03 -0.27
CA GLU A 239 19.80 -22.25 -1.29
C GLU A 239 20.59 -23.51 -0.93
N TRP A 240 20.48 -24.53 -1.78
CA TRP A 240 21.32 -25.73 -1.67
C TRP A 240 22.76 -25.30 -1.97
N PRO A 241 23.75 -25.62 -1.12
CA PRO A 241 25.14 -25.34 -1.46
C PRO A 241 25.46 -26.11 -2.74
N ALA A 242 25.88 -25.38 -3.79
CA ALA A 242 26.30 -25.96 -5.05
C ALA A 242 27.30 -27.09 -4.77
N GLU A 243 26.97 -28.32 -5.19
CA GLU A 243 27.93 -29.41 -5.20
C GLU A 243 29.09 -28.99 -6.10
N SER A 244 30.23 -28.67 -5.47
CA SER A 244 31.51 -28.60 -6.15
C SER A 244 31.81 -29.99 -6.68
N SER A 245 31.60 -30.19 -7.98
CA SER A 245 32.10 -31.36 -8.71
C SER A 245 33.62 -31.30 -8.71
N SER A 246 34.23 -32.35 -8.16
CA SER A 246 35.64 -32.71 -8.31
C SER A 246 35.80 -33.73 -9.42
#